data_AF-A0A3M7PQL8-F1
#
_entry.id   AF-A0A3M7PQL8-F1
#
_cell.length_a   1.000
_cell.length_b   1.000
_cell.length_c   1.000
_cell.angle_alpha   90.00
_cell.angle_beta   90.00
_cell.angle_gamma   90.00
#
_symmetry.space_group_name_H-M   'P 1'
#
loop_
_entity.id
_entity.type
_entity.pdbx_description
1 polymer ?
#
loop_
_entity_poly.entity_id
_entity_poly.type
_entity_poly.pdbx_seq_one_letter_code
_entity_poly.pdbx_strand_id
1 'polypeptide(L)'
;MENELLAWFDLERLNKRSVSGFDIKHKALEIHQRIYSNILAQNPFQASDGWLYGWLERNSKTYRRVTTTGRDLPNNYMQII
;
A
#
# COMPACT_ATOMS: atom_id res chain seq x y z
N MET A 1 -16.09 -0.12 -4.37
CA MET A 1 -14.68 0.27 -4.55
C MET A 1 -13.80 -0.24 -3.42
N GLU A 2 -13.96 0.24 -2.17
CA GLU A 2 -13.04 -0.09 -1.07
C GLU A 2 -12.95 -1.58 -0.76
N ASN A 3 -14.08 -2.31 -0.76
CA ASN A 3 -14.09 -3.77 -0.54
C ASN A 3 -13.33 -4.56 -1.61
N GLU A 4 -13.37 -4.10 -2.87
CA GLU A 4 -12.64 -4.76 -3.96
C GLU A 4 -11.13 -4.50 -3.85
N LEU A 5 -10.75 -3.28 -3.47
CA LEU A 5 -9.36 -2.94 -3.21
C LEU A 5 -8.82 -3.74 -2.02
N LEU A 6 -9.62 -3.94 -0.98
CA LEU A 6 -9.27 -4.76 0.18
C LEU A 6 -9.03 -6.22 -0.21
N ALA A 7 -9.93 -6.80 -1.00
CA ALA A 7 -9.79 -8.18 -1.47
C ALA A 7 -8.54 -8.37 -2.33
N TRP A 8 -8.26 -7.42 -3.23
CA TRP A 8 -7.02 -7.42 -4.01
C TRP A 8 -5.78 -7.31 -3.11
N PHE A 9 -5.79 -6.39 -2.15
CA PHE A 9 -4.66 -6.19 -1.24
C PHE A 9 -4.35 -7.46 -0.44
N ASP A 10 -5.39 -8.13 0.07
CA ASP A 10 -5.23 -9.37 0.84
C ASP A 10 -4.71 -10.53 -0.03
N LEU A 11 -5.12 -10.60 -1.30
CA LEU A 11 -4.59 -11.56 -2.27
C LEU A 11 -3.09 -11.34 -2.56
N GLU A 12 -2.68 -10.10 -2.79
CA GLU A 12 -1.25 -9.77 -3.03
C GLU A 12 -0.39 -10.11 -1.80
N ARG A 13 -0.93 -9.91 -0.59
CA ARG A 13 -0.27 -10.30 0.67
C ARG A 13 -0.15 -11.82 0.81
N LEU A 14 -1.18 -12.57 0.43
CA LEU A 14 -1.14 -14.02 0.40
C LEU A 14 -0.08 -14.54 -0.58
N ASN A 15 0.05 -13.88 -1.73
CA ASN A 15 1.08 -14.15 -2.74
C ASN A 15 2.50 -13.71 -2.33
N LYS A 16 2.70 -13.28 -1.07
CA LYS A 16 3.98 -12.81 -0.51
C LYS A 16 4.57 -11.63 -1.28
N ARG A 17 3.76 -10.89 -2.04
CA ARG A 17 4.22 -9.69 -2.73
C ARG A 17 4.25 -8.52 -1.75
N SER A 18 5.29 -7.70 -1.86
CA SER A 18 5.30 -6.41 -1.18
C SER A 18 4.43 -5.44 -1.96
N VAL A 19 3.35 -4.97 -1.34
CA VAL A 19 2.48 -3.94 -1.90
C VAL A 19 2.91 -2.59 -1.35
N SER A 20 3.34 -1.70 -2.23
CA SER A 20 3.70 -0.32 -1.89
C SER A 20 2.47 0.58 -1.87
N GLY A 21 2.61 1.77 -1.27
CA GLY A 21 1.52 2.75 -1.27
C GLY A 21 1.15 3.22 -2.67
N PHE A 22 2.14 3.29 -3.56
CA PHE A 22 1.91 3.60 -4.97
C PHE A 22 1.03 2.54 -5.64
N ASP A 23 1.27 1.25 -5.39
CA ASP A 23 0.46 0.16 -5.95
C ASP A 23 -1.00 0.25 -5.49
N ILE A 24 -1.22 0.56 -4.21
CA ILE A 24 -2.57 0.71 -3.64
C ILE A 24 -3.29 1.88 -4.31
N LYS A 25 -2.62 3.03 -4.45
CA LYS A 25 -3.19 4.21 -5.11
C LYS A 25 -3.53 3.93 -6.58
N HIS A 26 -2.63 3.28 -7.30
CA HIS A 26 -2.83 2.92 -8.69
C HIS A 26 -4.01 1.96 -8.86
N LYS A 27 -4.06 0.90 -8.03
CA LYS A 27 -5.17 -0.06 -8.08
C LYS A 27 -6.50 0.58 -7.68
N ALA A 28 -6.50 1.49 -6.71
CA ALA A 28 -7.68 2.26 -6.34
C ALA A 28 -8.21 3.08 -7.52
N LEU A 29 -7.33 3.80 -8.24
CA LEU A 29 -7.71 4.56 -9.44
C LEU A 29 -8.28 3.65 -10.53
N GLU A 30 -7.65 2.51 -10.78
CA GLU A 30 -8.12 1.53 -11.77
C GLU A 30 -9.54 1.02 -11.42
N ILE A 31 -9.76 0.61 -10.16
CA ILE A 31 -11.07 0.15 -9.69
C ILE A 31 -12.11 1.27 -9.79
N HIS A 32 -11.75 2.51 -9.43
CA HIS A 32 -12.63 3.66 -9.52
C HIS A 32 -13.04 3.92 -10.98
N GLN A 33 -12.07 4.00 -11.89
CA GLN A 33 -12.33 4.19 -13.31
C GLN A 33 -13.20 3.08 -13.88
N ARG A 34 -12.99 1.83 -13.47
CA ARG A 34 -13.79 0.71 -13.94
C ARG A 34 -15.25 0.80 -13.48
N ILE A 35 -15.49 1.16 -12.21
CA ILE A 35 -16.85 1.25 -11.63
C ILE A 35 -17.58 2.51 -12.11
N TYR A 36 -16.87 3.63 -12.25
CA TYR A 36 -17.46 4.95 -12.48
C TYR A 36 -17.13 5.53 -13.86
N SER A 37 -16.67 4.71 -14.81
CA SER A 37 -16.30 5.10 -16.18
C SER A 37 -17.37 5.92 -16.91
N ASN A 38 -18.64 5.65 -16.62
CA ASN A 38 -19.78 6.32 -17.25
C ASN A 38 -20.30 7.54 -16.47
N ILE A 39 -19.70 7.87 -15.32
CA ILE A 39 -20.10 9.02 -14.50
C ILE A 39 -19.07 10.13 -14.74
N LEU A 40 -19.49 11.17 -15.47
CA LEU A 40 -18.78 12.45 -15.53
C LEU A 40 -18.85 13.11 -14.15
N ALA A 41 -18.06 12.63 -13.21
CA ALA A 41 -17.98 13.19 -11.87
C ALA A 41 -17.32 14.56 -11.96
N GLN A 42 -17.99 15.60 -11.44
CA GLN A 42 -17.41 16.95 -11.33
C GLN A 42 -16.16 17.00 -10.43
N ASN A 43 -15.95 15.97 -9.61
CA ASN A 43 -14.73 15.77 -8.84
C ASN A 43 -14.10 14.41 -9.18
N PRO A 44 -12.96 14.37 -9.89
CA PRO A 44 -12.26 13.13 -10.15
C PRO A 44 -11.73 12.56 -8.83
N PHE A 45 -11.92 11.25 -8.63
CA PHE A 45 -11.33 10.57 -7.48
C PHE A 45 -9.82 10.68 -7.53
N GLN A 46 -9.23 11.18 -6.43
CA GLN A 46 -7.80 11.29 -6.26
C GLN A 46 -7.35 10.39 -5.11
N ALA A 47 -6.54 9.38 -5.42
CA ALA A 47 -5.88 8.53 -4.43
C ALA A 47 -4.71 9.29 -3.76
N SER A 48 -5.03 10.38 -3.05
CA SER A 48 -4.06 11.19 -2.30
C SER A 48 -3.44 10.42 -1.14
N ASP A 49 -2.35 10.92 -0.58
CA ASP A 49 -1.76 10.34 0.63
C ASP A 49 -2.76 10.32 1.79
N GLY A 50 -3.52 11.41 1.98
CA GLY A 50 -4.56 11.48 3.00
C GLY A 50 -5.66 10.43 2.82
N TRP A 51 -6.11 10.22 1.58
CA TRP A 51 -7.08 9.16 1.29
C TRP A 51 -6.52 7.77 1.62
N LEU A 52 -5.27 7.51 1.24
CA LEU A 52 -4.59 6.25 1.48
C LEU A 52 -4.40 5.96 2.97
N TYR A 53 -3.98 6.95 3.76
CA TYR A 53 -3.87 6.82 5.21
C TYR A 53 -5.23 6.48 5.83
N GLY A 54 -6.28 7.21 5.45
CA GLY A 54 -7.63 6.91 5.92
C GLY A 54 -8.12 5.53 5.50
N TRP A 55 -7.85 5.10 4.27
CA TRP A 55 -8.22 3.76 3.80
C TRP A 55 -7.51 2.66 4.59
N LEU A 56 -6.21 2.82 4.86
CA LEU A 56 -5.44 1.89 5.68
C LEU A 56 -5.99 1.80 7.10
N GLU A 57 -6.28 2.95 7.72
CA GLU A 57 -6.87 3.04 9.07
C GLU A 57 -8.24 2.35 9.13
N ARG A 58 -9.16 2.67 8.20
CA ARG A 58 -10.50 2.07 8.13
C ARG A 58 -10.47 0.55 7.97
N ASN A 59 -9.45 0.02 7.32
CA ASN A 59 -9.31 -1.41 7.02
C ASN A 59 -8.33 -2.12 7.96
N SER A 60 -7.86 -1.46 9.03
CA SER A 60 -6.88 -1.99 9.99
C SER A 60 -5.62 -2.55 9.31
N LYS A 61 -5.18 -1.90 8.22
CA LYS A 61 -3.97 -2.27 7.47
C LYS A 61 -2.85 -1.29 7.77
N THR A 62 -1.62 -1.76 7.77
CA THR A 62 -0.44 -0.93 8.03
C THR A 62 0.61 -1.14 6.95
N TYR A 63 1.39 -0.08 6.70
CA TYR A 63 2.68 -0.28 6.06
C TYR A 63 3.57 -1.10 7.00
N ARG A 64 4.18 -2.16 6.48
CA ARG A 64 5.41 -2.64 7.10
C ARG A 64 6.44 -1.54 6.95
N ARG A 65 6.63 -0.77 8.01
CA ARG A 65 7.76 0.14 8.14
C ARG A 65 9.00 -0.75 8.29
N VAL A 66 9.83 -0.82 7.25
CA VAL A 66 11.17 -1.40 7.40
C VAL A 66 11.94 -0.40 8.27
N THR A 67 11.99 -0.66 9.57
CA THR A 67 12.86 0.09 10.45
C THR A 67 14.25 -0.51 10.30
N THR A 68 15.20 0.27 9.79
CA THR A 68 16.63 -0.08 9.71
C THR A 68 17.30 -0.21 11.09
N THR A 69 16.53 -0.20 12.18
CA THR A 69 16.98 -0.31 13.57
C THR A 69 17.13 -1.77 13.98
N GLY A 70 17.96 -2.52 13.25
CA GLY A 70 18.14 -3.96 13.51
C GLY A 70 19.40 -4.60 12.93
N ARG A 71 20.37 -3.82 12.45
CA ARG A 71 21.71 -4.31 12.14
C ARG A 71 22.74 -3.27 12.57
N ASP A 72 22.83 -3.03 13.87
CA ASP A 72 24.15 -2.72 14.41
C ASP A 72 24.96 -4.02 14.27
N LEU A 73 25.84 -4.06 13.27
CA LEU A 73 26.89 -5.07 13.22
C LEU A 73 27.70 -4.92 14.51
N PRO A 74 27.91 -5.99 15.30
CA PRO A 74 28.79 -5.92 16.45
C PRO A 74 30.15 -5.36 16.00
N ASN A 75 30.72 -4.41 16.76
CA ASN A 75 31.94 -3.68 16.42
C ASN A 75 33.20 -4.56 16.18
N ASN A 76 33.08 -5.89 16.28
CA ASN A 76 34.15 -6.87 16.21
C ASN A 76 34.23 -7.67 14.88
N TYR A 77 33.55 -7.27 13.80
CA TYR A 77 33.53 -8.07 12.56
C TYR A 77 34.80 -7.97 11.68
N MET A 78 35.84 -7.22 12.09
CA MET A 78 37.05 -6.93 11.28
C MET A 78 38.34 -7.59 11.80
N GLN A 79 38.29 -8.80 12.37
CA GLN A 79 39.51 -9.54 12.77
C GLN A 79 39.57 -10.99 12.24
N ILE A 80 39.24 -11.19 10.96
CA ILE A 80 39.58 -12.44 10.28
C ILE A 80 40.18 -12.11 8.91
N ILE A 81 41.46 -11.74 8.88
CA ILE A 81 42.38 -12.00 7.77
C ILE A 81 43.77 -12.24 8.36
#